data_AF-A0A8H3NIK8-F1
#
_entry.id   AF-A0A8H3NIK8-F1
#
_cell.length_a   1.000
_cell.length_b   1.000
_cell.length_c   1.000
_cell.angle_alpha   90.00
_cell.angle_beta   90.00
_cell.angle_gamma   90.00
#
_symmetry.space_group_name_H-M   'P 1'
#
loop_
_entity.id
_entity.type
_entity.pdbx_description
1 polymer ?
#
loop_
_entity_poly.entity_id
_entity_poly.type
_entity_poly.pdbx_seq_one_letter_code
_entity_poly.pdbx_strand_id
1 'polypeptide(L)'
;MNSASASSLSRRETWHLLVLAGAGIGIIVNSLQGDGAPLIASIAFSSVAFALTFSLIRWLGPVFMRAGLKGKDMAKPRRPEIPETMGAVCAVVYLLALIFFIPFAFYKDIVAATSGGGNRDVVLEIDHVENGRFLHRFPHSKLASYLSGLLSLQCIVILGIGDDLLDIRWRHKVLIPAFGAIPMLIVYFVDFGVTHVVVPVPLQPYLGAFVDLGWLYYVYMAAIAIFCPNAINMLAGINGVEVAQSLVIAVLLVANDLLYIAPITPFPHPATDSHLFSLYFLLPFIGVSLALLRHNWYPSKVFVGDTYCYFAGMVFAVVGILGHFSKTLLLLFIPQIFNFLYSTPQLFHIIPCPRHRLPKFNAMSGLLDASVTEWTVPPAPLVGIGLEILHRLRLIRLTKNEKGEIVQSTNLTILNLWLVWMGPMREDRLAWHMVMVQTVCGVLGLLVRHRLALLVFRQDNRAFRYGV
;
A
#
# COMPACT_ATOMS: atom_id res chain seq x y z
N MET A 1 -22.19 -22.21 -17.34
CA MET A 1 -22.96 -21.01 -16.96
C MET A 1 -22.72 -19.96 -18.03
N ASN A 2 -23.78 -19.44 -18.67
CA ASN A 2 -23.66 -18.48 -19.77
C ASN A 2 -22.82 -17.26 -19.35
N SER A 3 -21.81 -16.92 -20.17
CA SER A 3 -20.91 -15.78 -19.98
C SER A 3 -21.65 -14.45 -19.81
N ALA A 4 -22.87 -14.33 -20.34
CA ALA A 4 -23.74 -13.17 -20.17
C ALA A 4 -24.27 -12.96 -18.73
N SER A 5 -24.32 -14.00 -17.88
CA SER A 5 -24.80 -13.86 -16.48
C SER A 5 -23.71 -13.40 -15.49
N ALA A 6 -22.44 -13.47 -15.90
CA ALA A 6 -21.31 -13.12 -15.03
C ALA A 6 -21.02 -11.60 -15.01
N SER A 7 -21.38 -10.88 -16.08
CA SER A 7 -21.07 -9.46 -16.25
C SER A 7 -22.18 -8.50 -15.81
N SER A 8 -23.41 -9.00 -15.60
CA SER A 8 -24.52 -8.18 -15.12
C SER A 8 -24.53 -8.09 -13.60
N LEU A 9 -24.86 -6.92 -13.06
CA LEU A 9 -25.11 -6.73 -11.63
C LEU A 9 -26.47 -7.33 -11.29
N SER A 10 -26.58 -7.99 -10.14
CA SER A 10 -27.89 -8.41 -9.64
C SER A 10 -28.72 -7.19 -9.23
N ARG A 11 -30.07 -7.30 -9.26
CA ARG A 11 -30.96 -6.18 -8.85
C ARG A 11 -30.62 -5.65 -7.46
N ARG A 12 -30.28 -6.53 -6.50
CA ARG A 12 -29.89 -6.14 -5.15
C ARG A 12 -28.58 -5.35 -5.16
N GLU A 13 -27.55 -5.83 -5.85
CA GLU A 13 -26.28 -5.12 -5.99
C GLU A 13 -26.49 -3.75 -6.64
N THR A 14 -27.26 -3.67 -7.73
CA THR A 14 -27.57 -2.40 -8.40
C THR A 14 -28.20 -1.39 -7.44
N TRP A 15 -29.22 -1.78 -6.68
CA TRP A 15 -29.85 -0.88 -5.71
C TRP A 15 -28.89 -0.46 -4.59
N HIS A 16 -28.11 -1.39 -4.02
CA HIS A 16 -27.14 -1.03 -2.99
C HIS A 16 -26.08 -0.05 -3.49
N LEU A 17 -25.56 -0.26 -4.71
CA LEU A 17 -24.55 0.61 -5.31
C LEU A 17 -25.13 1.98 -5.69
N LEU A 18 -26.36 2.02 -6.21
CA LEU A 18 -27.05 3.28 -6.51
C LEU A 18 -27.35 4.09 -5.25
N VAL A 19 -27.83 3.44 -4.19
CA VAL A 19 -28.07 4.11 -2.89
C VAL A 19 -26.76 4.64 -2.32
N LEU A 20 -25.69 3.84 -2.32
CA LEU A 20 -24.38 4.26 -1.82
C LEU A 20 -23.80 5.42 -2.64
N ALA A 21 -23.81 5.32 -3.97
CA ALA A 21 -23.33 6.39 -4.85
C ALA A 21 -24.20 7.65 -4.73
N GLY A 22 -25.53 7.50 -4.67
CA GLY A 22 -26.46 8.62 -4.51
C GLY A 22 -26.27 9.35 -3.18
N ALA A 23 -26.10 8.61 -2.09
CA ALA A 23 -25.79 9.19 -0.77
C ALA A 23 -24.43 9.92 -0.79
N GLY A 24 -23.39 9.31 -1.38
CA GLY A 24 -22.08 9.93 -1.54
C GLY A 24 -22.14 11.22 -2.36
N ILE A 25 -22.80 11.20 -3.52
CA ILE A 25 -23.00 12.40 -4.35
C ILE A 25 -23.78 13.48 -3.60
N GLY A 26 -24.82 13.11 -2.86
CA GLY A 26 -25.58 14.05 -2.03
C GLY A 26 -24.70 14.75 -0.99
N ILE A 27 -23.83 14.01 -0.31
CA ILE A 27 -22.86 14.57 0.65
C ILE A 27 -21.83 15.47 -0.05
N ILE A 28 -21.32 15.07 -1.22
CA ILE A 28 -20.37 15.88 -2.01
C ILE A 28 -21.02 17.23 -2.39
N VAL A 29 -22.26 17.20 -2.91
CA VAL A 29 -22.99 18.42 -3.29
C VAL A 29 -23.27 19.30 -2.06
N ASN A 30 -23.67 18.71 -0.93
CA ASN A 30 -23.88 19.45 0.30
C ASN A 30 -22.57 20.09 0.81
N SER A 31 -21.44 19.38 0.70
CA SER A 31 -20.13 19.90 1.09
C SER A 31 -19.65 21.08 0.24
N LEU A 32 -20.19 21.29 -0.97
CA LEU A 32 -19.92 22.48 -1.77
C LEU A 32 -20.70 23.72 -1.28
N GLN A 33 -21.83 23.50 -0.60
CA GLN A 33 -22.73 24.55 -0.14
C GLN A 33 -22.50 24.95 1.33
N GLY A 34 -21.92 24.08 2.15
CA GLY A 34 -21.56 24.35 3.55
C GLY A 34 -20.09 24.73 3.77
N ASP A 35 -19.62 24.71 5.02
CA ASP A 35 -18.27 25.13 5.46
C ASP A 35 -17.08 24.26 4.97
N GLY A 36 -17.28 23.49 3.89
CA GLY A 36 -16.22 22.80 3.17
C GLY A 36 -15.43 21.82 4.04
N ALA A 37 -16.09 20.82 4.63
CA ALA A 37 -15.47 19.77 5.44
C ALA A 37 -14.75 18.73 4.54
N PRO A 38 -13.43 18.85 4.27
CA PRO A 38 -12.81 18.10 3.19
C PRO A 38 -12.70 16.61 3.52
N LEU A 39 -12.61 16.27 4.81
CA LEU A 39 -12.61 14.89 5.28
C LEU A 39 -13.96 14.20 5.00
N ILE A 40 -15.09 14.90 5.21
CA ILE A 40 -16.43 14.38 4.93
C ILE A 40 -16.59 14.17 3.42
N ALA A 41 -16.14 15.15 2.62
CA ALA A 41 -16.10 15.00 1.17
C ALA A 41 -15.24 13.80 0.76
N SER A 42 -14.05 13.59 1.35
CA SER A 42 -13.17 12.45 1.05
C SER A 42 -13.83 11.09 1.34
N ILE A 43 -14.56 10.96 2.45
CA ILE A 43 -15.37 9.76 2.77
C ILE A 43 -16.46 9.55 1.70
N ALA A 44 -17.13 10.63 1.30
CA ALA A 44 -18.16 10.55 0.26
C ALA A 44 -17.57 10.13 -1.10
N PHE A 45 -16.44 10.72 -1.51
CA PHE A 45 -15.68 10.29 -2.69
C PHE A 45 -15.26 8.82 -2.61
N SER A 46 -14.83 8.33 -1.44
CA SER A 46 -14.51 6.92 -1.22
C SER A 46 -15.72 6.00 -1.46
N SER A 47 -16.90 6.39 -1.00
CA SER A 47 -18.14 5.62 -1.20
C SER A 47 -18.57 5.55 -2.68
N VAL A 48 -18.45 6.68 -3.41
CA VAL A 48 -18.72 6.75 -4.84
C VAL A 48 -17.69 5.93 -5.62
N ALA A 49 -16.40 6.06 -5.27
CA ALA A 49 -15.31 5.31 -5.87
C ALA A 49 -15.49 3.79 -5.67
N PHE A 50 -15.88 3.34 -4.48
CA PHE A 50 -16.24 1.94 -4.23
C PHE A 50 -17.34 1.46 -5.20
N ALA A 51 -18.43 2.22 -5.31
CA ALA A 51 -19.57 1.84 -6.14
C ALA A 51 -19.21 1.77 -7.63
N LEU A 52 -18.43 2.73 -8.11
CA LEU A 52 -17.93 2.77 -9.48
C LEU A 52 -16.95 1.62 -9.77
N THR A 53 -15.95 1.41 -8.90
CA THR A 53 -14.97 0.33 -9.06
C THR A 53 -15.65 -1.05 -9.08
N PHE A 54 -16.58 -1.30 -8.16
CA PHE A 54 -17.33 -2.57 -8.12
C PHE A 54 -18.09 -2.82 -9.43
N SER A 55 -18.77 -1.80 -9.93
CA SER A 55 -19.55 -1.89 -11.17
C SER A 55 -18.66 -2.09 -12.39
N LEU A 56 -17.59 -1.29 -12.50
CA LEU A 56 -16.67 -1.33 -13.64
C LEU A 56 -15.90 -2.64 -13.73
N ILE A 57 -15.45 -3.23 -12.60
CA ILE A 57 -14.79 -4.55 -12.61
C ILE A 57 -15.70 -5.61 -13.23
N ARG A 58 -16.99 -5.60 -12.86
CA ARG A 58 -17.99 -6.54 -13.39
C ARG A 58 -18.24 -6.35 -14.88
N TRP A 59 -18.34 -5.10 -15.33
CA TRP A 59 -18.63 -4.75 -16.72
C TRP A 59 -17.43 -4.93 -17.65
N LEU A 60 -16.22 -4.62 -17.18
CA LEU A 60 -15.00 -4.69 -17.97
C LEU A 60 -14.34 -6.07 -17.95
N GLY A 61 -14.69 -6.95 -17.01
CA GLY A 61 -14.23 -8.35 -16.94
C GLY A 61 -14.17 -9.06 -18.30
N PRO A 62 -15.29 -9.17 -19.03
CA PRO A 62 -15.31 -9.81 -20.34
C PRO A 62 -14.49 -9.07 -21.42
N VAL A 63 -14.31 -7.76 -21.29
CA VAL A 63 -13.51 -6.97 -22.24
C VAL A 63 -12.03 -7.31 -22.08
N PHE A 64 -11.54 -7.37 -20.84
CA PHE A 64 -10.16 -7.78 -20.53
C PHE A 64 -9.89 -9.21 -20.99
N MET A 65 -10.83 -10.12 -20.74
CA MET A 65 -10.75 -11.50 -21.25
C MET A 65 -10.64 -11.56 -22.78
N ARG A 66 -11.42 -10.75 -23.51
CA ARG A 66 -11.37 -10.67 -24.98
C ARG A 66 -10.08 -10.04 -25.50
N ALA A 67 -9.51 -9.11 -24.75
CA ALA A 67 -8.23 -8.48 -25.06
C ALA A 67 -7.02 -9.39 -24.75
N GLY A 68 -7.24 -10.58 -24.18
CA GLY A 68 -6.18 -11.52 -23.83
C GLY A 68 -5.58 -11.30 -22.43
N LEU A 69 -6.11 -10.34 -21.65
CA LEU A 69 -5.68 -10.07 -20.27
C LEU A 69 -6.40 -11.02 -19.31
N LYS A 70 -5.86 -12.23 -19.22
CA LYS A 70 -6.43 -13.34 -18.46
C LYS A 70 -5.36 -14.25 -17.87
N GLY A 71 -5.61 -14.71 -16.64
CA GLY A 71 -4.71 -15.60 -15.90
C GLY A 71 -5.42 -16.88 -15.48
N LYS A 72 -4.66 -17.98 -15.34
CA LYS A 72 -5.17 -19.26 -14.83
C LYS A 72 -5.04 -19.32 -13.32
N ASP A 73 -6.13 -19.67 -12.63
CA ASP A 73 -6.08 -19.90 -11.19
C ASP A 73 -5.42 -21.25 -10.87
N MET A 74 -4.12 -21.21 -10.57
CA MET A 74 -3.29 -22.39 -10.32
C MET A 74 -3.67 -23.14 -9.04
N ALA A 75 -4.40 -22.49 -8.13
CA ALA A 75 -4.83 -23.05 -6.84
C ALA A 75 -6.16 -23.84 -6.92
N LYS A 76 -6.66 -24.13 -8.13
CA LYS A 76 -7.94 -24.82 -8.34
C LYS A 76 -7.81 -26.03 -9.29
N PRO A 77 -8.63 -27.10 -9.12
CA PRO A 77 -8.52 -28.34 -9.91
C PRO A 77 -8.64 -28.14 -11.42
N ARG A 78 -9.55 -27.26 -11.86
CA ARG A 78 -9.82 -27.00 -13.29
C ARG A 78 -9.07 -25.79 -13.86
N ARG A 79 -8.23 -25.14 -13.05
CA ARG A 79 -7.47 -23.94 -13.41
C ARG A 79 -8.26 -22.94 -14.27
N PRO A 80 -9.42 -22.45 -13.77
CA PRO A 80 -10.26 -21.55 -14.55
C PRO A 80 -9.48 -20.30 -14.96
N GLU A 81 -9.71 -19.84 -16.18
CA GLU A 81 -9.20 -18.54 -16.64
C GLU A 81 -10.12 -17.44 -16.13
N ILE A 82 -9.52 -16.45 -15.48
CA ILE A 82 -10.21 -15.26 -14.96
C ILE A 82 -9.52 -13.99 -15.46
N PRO A 83 -10.25 -12.87 -15.59
CA PRO A 83 -9.65 -11.63 -16.06
C PRO A 83 -8.53 -11.17 -15.15
N GLU A 84 -7.45 -10.69 -15.75
CA GLU A 84 -6.26 -10.19 -15.08
C GLU A 84 -6.18 -8.66 -15.18
N THR A 85 -5.24 -8.03 -14.46
CA THR A 85 -5.01 -6.58 -14.52
C THR A 85 -6.22 -5.73 -14.07
N MET A 86 -7.13 -6.27 -13.25
CA MET A 86 -8.27 -5.49 -12.71
C MET A 86 -7.84 -4.41 -11.71
N GLY A 87 -6.61 -4.48 -11.23
CA GLY A 87 -5.94 -3.39 -10.52
C GLY A 87 -5.92 -2.08 -11.29
N ALA A 88 -5.86 -2.12 -12.63
CA ALA A 88 -5.89 -0.93 -13.48
C ALA A 88 -7.22 -0.18 -13.36
N VAL A 89 -8.35 -0.89 -13.34
CA VAL A 89 -9.68 -0.29 -13.16
C VAL A 89 -9.78 0.39 -11.80
N CYS A 90 -9.30 -0.30 -10.76
CA CYS A 90 -9.23 0.23 -9.39
C CYS A 90 -8.39 1.52 -9.33
N ALA A 91 -7.20 1.51 -9.91
CA ALA A 91 -6.28 2.64 -9.91
C ALA A 91 -6.81 3.85 -10.71
N VAL A 92 -7.43 3.63 -11.87
CA VAL A 92 -8.00 4.71 -12.69
C VAL A 92 -9.16 5.40 -11.96
N VAL A 93 -10.08 4.65 -11.35
CA VAL A 93 -11.17 5.23 -10.56
C VAL A 93 -10.63 6.04 -9.38
N TYR A 94 -9.60 5.53 -8.71
CA TYR A 94 -8.93 6.24 -7.63
C TYR A 94 -8.28 7.55 -8.07
N LEU A 95 -7.53 7.54 -9.18
CA LEU A 95 -6.92 8.75 -9.73
C LEU A 95 -7.98 9.81 -10.10
N LEU A 96 -9.07 9.39 -10.72
CA LEU A 96 -10.20 10.29 -11.01
C LEU A 96 -10.82 10.85 -9.72
N ALA A 97 -11.03 10.01 -8.70
CA ALA A 97 -11.55 10.46 -7.42
C ALA A 97 -10.64 11.53 -6.78
N LEU A 98 -9.32 11.32 -6.80
CA LEU A 98 -8.36 12.31 -6.28
C LEU A 98 -8.34 13.61 -7.09
N ILE A 99 -8.47 13.55 -8.42
CA ILE A 99 -8.55 14.74 -9.29
C ILE A 99 -9.80 15.55 -8.95
N PHE A 100 -10.96 14.90 -8.90
CA PHE A 100 -12.23 15.57 -8.59
C PHE A 100 -12.31 16.06 -7.13
N PHE A 101 -11.49 15.49 -6.24
CA PHE A 101 -11.41 15.91 -4.84
C PHE A 101 -10.59 17.19 -4.63
N ILE A 102 -9.74 17.61 -5.58
CA ILE A 102 -8.86 18.80 -5.44
C ILE A 102 -9.61 20.06 -4.96
N PRO A 103 -10.75 20.46 -5.56
CA PRO A 103 -11.44 21.68 -5.14
C PRO A 103 -11.96 21.62 -3.70
N PHE A 104 -12.22 20.41 -3.18
CA PHE A 104 -12.70 20.18 -1.82
C PHE A 104 -11.55 20.21 -0.81
N ALA A 105 -10.42 19.59 -1.16
CA ALA A 105 -9.22 19.58 -0.35
C ALA A 105 -8.70 20.99 -0.03
N PHE A 106 -8.82 21.90 -1.01
CA PHE A 106 -8.34 23.28 -0.94
C PHE A 106 -9.49 24.30 -0.87
N TYR A 107 -10.72 23.90 -0.54
CA TYR A 107 -11.88 24.80 -0.57
C TYR A 107 -11.66 26.09 0.23
N LYS A 108 -11.20 25.94 1.49
CA LYS A 108 -10.92 27.09 2.38
C LYS A 108 -9.88 28.02 1.78
N ASP A 109 -8.84 27.46 1.19
CA ASP A 109 -7.75 28.22 0.59
C ASP A 109 -8.18 28.95 -0.70
N ILE A 110 -9.02 28.30 -1.53
CA ILE A 110 -9.59 28.89 -2.74
C ILE A 110 -10.54 30.02 -2.37
N VAL A 111 -11.46 29.78 -1.43
CA VAL A 111 -12.41 30.81 -0.97
C VAL A 111 -11.64 31.99 -0.39
N ALA A 112 -10.68 31.77 0.51
CA ALA A 112 -9.93 32.86 1.12
C ALA A 112 -9.05 33.63 0.12
N ALA A 113 -8.54 32.99 -0.95
CA ALA A 113 -7.81 33.67 -2.02
C ALA A 113 -8.71 34.45 -3.00
N THR A 114 -9.93 33.99 -3.26
CA THR A 114 -10.87 34.58 -4.24
C THR A 114 -11.82 35.60 -3.63
N SER A 115 -12.17 35.45 -2.34
CA SER A 115 -13.15 36.29 -1.63
C SER A 115 -12.58 37.59 -1.07
N GLY A 116 -11.43 38.05 -1.58
CA GLY A 116 -10.75 39.27 -1.16
C GLY A 116 -11.70 40.44 -0.91
N GLY A 117 -12.05 40.65 0.37
CA GLY A 117 -12.76 41.83 0.86
C GLY A 117 -14.23 41.69 1.30
N GLY A 118 -14.87 40.51 1.32
CA GLY A 118 -16.35 40.48 1.47
C GLY A 118 -17.01 39.59 2.51
N ASN A 119 -16.49 38.39 2.80
CA ASN A 119 -17.25 37.40 3.58
C ASN A 119 -16.77 37.30 5.04
N ARG A 120 -17.67 37.60 5.99
CA ARG A 120 -17.38 37.77 7.43
C ARG A 120 -17.26 36.46 8.23
N ASP A 121 -17.48 35.31 7.61
CA ASP A 121 -17.71 34.06 8.34
C ASP A 121 -16.47 33.15 8.48
N VAL A 122 -15.32 33.55 7.92
CA VAL A 122 -14.05 32.81 8.10
C VAL A 122 -13.09 33.64 8.96
N VAL A 123 -13.37 33.68 10.26
CA VAL A 123 -12.42 34.18 11.27
C VAL A 123 -11.40 33.07 11.54
N LEU A 124 -10.27 33.09 10.85
CA LEU A 124 -9.09 32.31 11.25
C LEU A 124 -8.30 33.13 12.28
N GLU A 125 -8.00 32.54 13.44
CA GLU A 125 -7.14 33.16 14.45
C GLU A 125 -5.76 33.45 13.85
N ILE A 126 -5.36 34.71 13.99
CA ILE A 126 -4.19 35.31 13.34
C ILE A 126 -2.98 35.09 14.24
N ASP A 127 -2.04 34.24 13.80
CA ASP A 127 -0.67 34.33 14.30
C ASP A 127 -0.09 35.68 13.83
N HIS A 128 0.21 36.53 14.81
CA HIS A 128 0.71 37.88 14.62
C HIS A 128 2.07 37.84 13.91
N VAL A 129 2.12 38.32 12.67
CA VAL A 129 3.35 38.86 12.10
C VAL A 129 3.07 40.29 11.66
N GLU A 130 3.63 41.21 12.42
CA GLU A 130 3.70 42.64 12.10
C GLU A 130 4.30 42.80 10.70
N ASN A 131 3.47 43.19 9.72
CA ASN A 131 3.77 44.17 8.67
C ASN A 131 2.55 44.32 7.74
N GLY A 132 2.15 45.56 7.50
CA GLY A 132 0.90 45.94 6.83
C GLY A 132 0.67 45.36 5.43
N ARG A 133 -0.64 45.17 5.13
CA ARG A 133 -1.30 44.52 3.98
C ARG A 133 -1.35 42.99 4.03
N PHE A 134 -2.43 42.48 4.62
CA PHE A 134 -2.86 41.08 4.54
C PHE A 134 -3.27 40.72 3.11
N LEU A 135 -2.35 40.12 2.36
CA LEU A 135 -2.65 39.54 1.05
C LEU A 135 -2.71 38.02 1.24
N HIS A 136 -3.93 37.48 1.35
CA HIS A 136 -4.14 36.03 1.47
C HIS A 136 -3.63 35.35 0.21
N ARG A 137 -2.46 34.69 0.28
CA ARG A 137 -1.86 33.97 -0.84
C ARG A 137 -2.29 32.50 -0.78
N PHE A 138 -2.74 31.99 -1.91
CA PHE A 138 -3.08 30.57 -2.05
C PHE A 138 -1.85 29.69 -1.71
N PRO A 139 -2.00 28.60 -0.93
CA PRO A 139 -0.89 27.77 -0.47
C PRO A 139 -0.40 26.85 -1.60
N HIS A 140 0.40 27.41 -2.50
CA HIS A 140 0.94 26.69 -3.65
C HIS A 140 1.80 25.48 -3.27
N SER A 141 2.51 25.49 -2.14
CA SER A 141 3.31 24.35 -1.66
C SER A 141 2.45 23.14 -1.28
N LYS A 142 1.33 23.37 -0.58
CA LYS A 142 0.37 22.29 -0.24
C LYS A 142 -0.24 21.68 -1.50
N LEU A 143 -0.62 22.52 -2.46
CA LEU A 143 -1.11 22.06 -3.76
C LEU A 143 -0.02 21.32 -4.55
N ALA A 144 1.22 21.81 -4.58
CA ALA A 144 2.34 21.15 -5.25
C ALA A 144 2.64 19.77 -4.66
N SER A 145 2.62 19.64 -3.34
CA SER A 145 2.74 18.35 -2.64
C SER A 145 1.62 17.37 -3.05
N TYR A 146 0.35 17.83 -3.09
CA TYR A 146 -0.77 17.01 -3.55
C TYR A 146 -0.64 16.59 -5.02
N LEU A 147 -0.35 17.54 -5.92
CA LEU A 147 -0.23 17.28 -7.35
C LEU A 147 0.98 16.41 -7.69
N SER A 148 2.09 16.54 -6.97
CA SER A 148 3.27 15.68 -7.17
C SER A 148 3.02 14.24 -6.74
N GLY A 149 2.35 14.02 -5.61
CA GLY A 149 1.88 12.70 -5.20
C GLY A 149 0.95 12.08 -6.25
N LEU A 150 -0.02 12.87 -6.75
CA LEU A 150 -0.93 12.45 -7.81
C LEU A 150 -0.21 12.12 -9.13
N LEU A 151 0.76 12.94 -9.54
CA LEU A 151 1.56 12.73 -10.74
C LEU A 151 2.42 11.47 -10.61
N SER A 152 3.06 11.25 -9.45
CA SER A 152 3.78 10.02 -9.15
C SER A 152 2.88 8.78 -9.25
N LEU A 153 1.64 8.88 -8.75
CA LEU A 153 0.64 7.83 -8.86
C LEU A 153 0.17 7.59 -10.30
N GLN A 154 0.01 8.64 -11.11
CA GLN A 154 -0.30 8.48 -12.53
C GLN A 154 0.84 7.77 -13.27
N CYS A 155 2.09 8.20 -13.04
CA CYS A 155 3.28 7.57 -13.65
C CYS A 155 3.37 6.09 -13.31
N ILE A 156 3.21 5.71 -12.04
CA ILE A 156 3.33 4.30 -11.65
C ILE A 156 2.18 3.44 -12.17
N VAL A 157 0.97 3.99 -12.29
CA VAL A 157 -0.18 3.26 -12.83
C VAL A 157 0.02 2.99 -14.32
N ILE A 158 0.50 3.98 -15.07
CA ILE A 158 0.85 3.80 -16.49
C ILE A 158 1.94 2.72 -16.65
N LEU A 159 3.01 2.81 -15.85
CA LEU A 159 4.10 1.84 -15.90
C LEU A 159 3.68 0.44 -15.46
N GLY A 160 2.79 0.33 -14.47
CA GLY A 160 2.25 -0.95 -14.01
C GLY A 160 1.34 -1.61 -15.03
N ILE A 161 0.48 -0.83 -15.69
CA ILE A 161 -0.30 -1.33 -16.83
C ILE A 161 0.65 -1.76 -17.95
N GLY A 162 1.69 -0.97 -18.23
CA GLY A 162 2.73 -1.33 -19.19
C GLY A 162 3.43 -2.65 -18.85
N ASP A 163 3.73 -2.91 -17.58
CA ASP A 163 4.35 -4.15 -17.12
C ASP A 163 3.42 -5.36 -17.30
N ASP A 164 2.15 -5.23 -16.91
CA ASP A 164 1.13 -6.27 -17.10
C ASP A 164 0.90 -6.58 -18.60
N LEU A 165 0.98 -5.58 -19.48
CA LEU A 165 0.78 -5.74 -20.92
C LEU A 165 2.00 -6.31 -21.66
N LEU A 166 3.21 -5.97 -21.21
CA LEU A 166 4.46 -6.26 -21.95
C LEU A 166 5.30 -7.38 -21.32
N ASP A 167 4.94 -7.90 -20.14
CA ASP A 167 5.72 -8.89 -19.36
C ASP A 167 7.21 -8.50 -19.28
N ILE A 168 7.49 -7.32 -18.72
CA ILE A 168 8.83 -6.73 -18.72
C ILE A 168 9.79 -7.60 -17.90
N ARG A 169 11.06 -7.71 -18.32
CA ARG A 169 12.07 -8.48 -17.58
C ARG A 169 12.30 -7.93 -16.17
N TRP A 170 12.46 -8.83 -15.18
CA TRP A 170 12.58 -8.53 -13.75
C TRP A 170 13.60 -7.42 -13.41
N ARG A 171 14.73 -7.35 -14.13
CA ARG A 171 15.79 -6.33 -13.91
C ARG A 171 15.29 -4.90 -14.10
N HIS A 172 14.33 -4.71 -15.01
CA HIS A 172 13.72 -3.40 -15.25
C HIS A 172 12.57 -3.16 -14.27
N LYS A 173 11.85 -4.21 -13.85
CA LYS A 173 10.76 -4.13 -12.86
C LYS A 173 11.21 -3.48 -11.55
N VAL A 174 12.41 -3.81 -11.07
CA VAL A 174 12.96 -3.23 -9.84
C VAL A 174 13.08 -1.70 -9.92
N LEU A 175 13.38 -1.15 -11.10
CA LEU A 175 13.60 0.29 -11.28
C LEU A 175 12.36 1.06 -11.74
N ILE A 176 11.30 0.38 -12.21
CA ILE A 176 10.04 1.01 -12.64
C ILE A 176 9.49 1.98 -11.57
N PRO A 177 9.39 1.60 -10.28
CA PRO A 177 8.87 2.52 -9.28
C PRO A 177 9.77 3.71 -8.97
N ALA A 178 11.08 3.59 -9.23
CA ALA A 178 12.02 4.71 -9.06
C ALA A 178 11.65 5.87 -9.98
N PHE A 179 11.30 5.58 -11.24
CA PHE A 179 10.84 6.59 -12.20
C PHE A 179 9.50 7.20 -11.81
N GLY A 180 8.57 6.38 -11.30
CA GLY A 180 7.29 6.86 -10.78
C GLY A 180 7.43 7.81 -9.58
N ALA A 181 8.49 7.67 -8.78
CA ALA A 181 8.73 8.50 -7.59
C ALA A 181 9.31 9.89 -7.88
N ILE A 182 9.84 10.14 -9.09
CA ILE A 182 10.57 11.37 -9.43
C ILE A 182 9.77 12.65 -9.13
N PRO A 183 8.48 12.79 -9.52
CA PRO A 183 7.71 14.01 -9.24
C PRO A 183 7.67 14.38 -7.76
N MET A 184 7.33 13.41 -6.90
CA MET A 184 7.29 13.59 -5.46
C MET A 184 8.67 13.93 -4.88
N LEU A 185 9.76 13.31 -5.36
CA LEU A 185 11.12 13.60 -4.88
C LEU A 185 11.57 15.03 -5.21
N ILE A 186 11.23 15.53 -6.40
CA ILE A 186 11.52 16.90 -6.82
C ILE A 186 10.76 17.89 -5.95
N VAL A 187 9.47 17.67 -5.71
CA VAL A 187 8.69 18.56 -4.84
C VAL A 187 9.18 18.50 -3.39
N TYR A 188 9.57 17.32 -2.90
CA TYR A 188 10.20 17.21 -1.58
C TYR A 188 11.47 18.06 -1.47
N PHE A 189 12.31 18.04 -2.51
CA PHE A 189 13.53 18.83 -2.58
C PHE A 189 13.25 20.35 -2.57
N VAL A 190 12.24 20.80 -3.31
CA VAL A 190 11.92 22.23 -3.45
C VAL A 190 11.17 22.79 -2.23
N ASP A 191 10.17 22.06 -1.71
CA ASP A 191 9.25 22.59 -0.69
C ASP A 191 9.73 22.34 0.74
N PHE A 192 10.37 21.20 1.01
CA PHE A 192 10.79 20.82 2.36
C PHE A 192 12.31 20.90 2.52
N GLY A 193 13.05 20.20 1.66
CA GLY A 193 14.51 20.15 1.73
C GLY A 193 15.09 19.54 3.02
N VAL A 194 14.25 18.96 3.90
CA VAL A 194 14.69 18.44 5.19
C VAL A 194 15.30 17.05 5.03
N THR A 195 16.61 16.97 5.20
CA THR A 195 17.41 15.73 5.10
C THR A 195 17.93 15.22 6.44
N HIS A 196 17.57 15.90 7.54
CA HIS A 196 17.99 15.55 8.89
C HIS A 196 17.15 14.40 9.45
N VAL A 197 17.83 13.40 10.00
CA VAL A 197 17.19 12.26 10.67
C VAL A 197 17.54 12.25 12.15
N VAL A 198 16.51 12.07 12.97
CA VAL A 198 16.65 11.88 14.42
C VAL A 198 17.32 10.55 14.70
N VAL A 199 18.43 10.59 15.43
CA VAL A 199 19.20 9.40 15.81
C VAL A 199 18.60 8.78 17.09
N PRO A 200 18.40 7.44 17.13
CA PRO A 200 18.03 6.73 18.35
C PRO A 200 18.97 7.02 19.51
N VAL A 201 18.44 7.18 20.72
CA VAL A 201 19.19 7.51 21.96
C VAL A 201 20.44 6.65 22.16
N PRO A 202 20.43 5.32 21.96
CA PRO A 202 21.64 4.50 22.12
C PRO A 202 22.79 4.87 21.16
N LEU A 203 22.49 5.46 20.01
CA LEU A 203 23.46 5.81 18.98
C LEU A 203 23.88 7.30 19.03
N GLN A 204 23.19 8.12 19.83
CA GLN A 204 23.50 9.54 19.97
C GLN A 204 24.93 9.83 20.46
N PRO A 205 25.57 9.03 21.34
CA PRO A 205 26.96 9.26 21.73
C PRO A 205 27.96 9.21 20.57
N TYR A 206 27.63 8.49 19.48
CA TYR A 206 28.51 8.29 18.34
C TYR A 206 28.20 9.23 17.17
N LEU A 207 26.92 9.56 16.98
CA LEU A 207 26.43 10.25 15.77
C LEU A 207 25.78 11.61 16.06
N GLY A 208 25.64 11.99 17.33
CA GLY A 208 24.86 13.16 17.74
C GLY A 208 23.34 12.91 17.75
N ALA A 209 22.57 13.93 18.11
CA ALA A 209 21.11 13.84 18.18
C ALA A 209 20.44 13.82 16.78
N PHE A 210 21.06 14.50 15.82
CA PHE A 210 20.59 14.61 14.44
C PHE A 210 21.76 14.33 13.50
N VAL A 211 21.48 13.58 12.44
CA VAL A 211 22.43 13.35 11.34
C VAL A 211 21.83 13.92 10.07
N ASP A 212 22.59 14.77 9.39
CA ASP A 212 22.27 15.19 8.03
C ASP A 212 22.76 14.13 7.03
N LEU A 213 21.81 13.52 6.32
CA LEU A 213 22.10 12.53 5.29
C LEU A 213 22.31 13.17 3.91
N GLY A 214 21.92 14.42 3.71
CA GLY A 214 21.94 15.10 2.41
C GLY A 214 21.31 14.25 1.29
N TRP A 215 22.07 14.00 0.22
CA TRP A 215 21.61 13.22 -0.93
C TRP A 215 21.23 11.76 -0.60
N LEU A 216 21.82 11.17 0.45
CA LEU A 216 21.48 9.81 0.89
C LEU A 216 20.04 9.72 1.39
N TYR A 217 19.45 10.82 1.87
CA TYR A 217 18.05 10.88 2.24
C TYR A 217 17.12 10.69 1.02
N TYR A 218 17.50 11.26 -0.13
CA TYR A 218 16.77 11.09 -1.39
C TYR A 218 16.89 9.67 -1.92
N VAL A 219 18.07 9.04 -1.77
CA VAL A 219 18.25 7.61 -2.08
C VAL A 219 17.36 6.75 -1.19
N TYR A 220 17.26 7.08 0.10
CA TYR A 220 16.36 6.40 1.03
C TYR A 220 14.88 6.53 0.61
N MET A 221 14.43 7.73 0.26
CA MET A 221 13.05 7.94 -0.22
C MET A 221 12.78 7.18 -1.53
N ALA A 222 13.71 7.21 -2.48
CA ALA A 222 13.64 6.41 -3.69
C ALA A 222 13.61 4.91 -3.39
N ALA A 223 14.42 4.43 -2.44
CA ALA A 223 14.43 3.04 -2.01
C ALA A 223 13.10 2.62 -1.37
N ILE A 224 12.45 3.48 -0.58
CA ILE A 224 11.08 3.22 -0.08
C ILE A 224 10.08 3.10 -1.22
N ALA A 225 10.15 4.02 -2.19
CA ALA A 225 9.24 4.03 -3.34
C ALA A 225 9.48 2.83 -4.27
N ILE A 226 10.69 2.28 -4.33
CA ILE A 226 11.01 0.99 -4.98
C ILE A 226 10.49 -0.18 -4.15
N PHE A 227 10.74 -0.14 -2.84
CA PHE A 227 10.47 -1.25 -1.94
C PHE A 227 8.97 -1.52 -1.79
N CYS A 228 8.14 -0.51 -1.50
CA CYS A 228 6.73 -0.75 -1.17
C CYS A 228 5.95 -1.47 -2.30
N PRO A 229 6.01 -0.99 -3.57
CA PRO A 229 5.48 -1.70 -4.74
C PRO A 229 5.92 -3.15 -4.87
N ASN A 230 7.23 -3.38 -4.84
CA ASN A 230 7.82 -4.70 -5.07
C ASN A 230 7.56 -5.66 -3.91
N ALA A 231 7.53 -5.15 -2.67
CA ALA A 231 7.34 -5.97 -1.49
C ALA A 231 5.91 -6.50 -1.39
N ILE A 232 4.89 -5.71 -1.79
CA ILE A 232 3.52 -6.20 -1.95
C ILE A 232 3.46 -7.23 -3.08
N ASN A 233 4.10 -6.94 -4.23
CA ASN A 233 4.10 -7.88 -5.37
C ASN A 233 4.77 -9.23 -5.04
N MET A 234 5.84 -9.22 -4.24
CA MET A 234 6.49 -10.45 -3.80
C MET A 234 5.66 -11.26 -2.79
N LEU A 235 4.75 -10.61 -2.07
CA LEU A 235 3.82 -11.26 -1.13
C LEU A 235 2.46 -11.47 -1.81
N ALA A 236 2.48 -12.23 -2.90
CA ALA A 236 1.34 -12.48 -3.77
C ALA A 236 1.17 -13.97 -4.09
N GLY A 237 0.11 -14.32 -4.80
CA GLY A 237 -0.07 -15.64 -5.41
C GLY A 237 -1.10 -16.56 -4.75
N ILE A 238 -1.91 -16.02 -3.83
CA ILE A 238 -3.14 -16.66 -3.34
C ILE A 238 -4.29 -15.65 -3.41
N ASN A 239 -5.50 -16.14 -3.67
CA ASN A 239 -6.69 -15.34 -3.89
C ASN A 239 -6.97 -14.35 -2.74
N GLY A 240 -6.81 -13.05 -2.99
CA GLY A 240 -7.16 -11.97 -2.07
C GLY A 240 -6.01 -11.35 -1.30
N VAL A 241 -4.81 -11.95 -1.29
CA VAL A 241 -3.75 -11.54 -0.33
C VAL A 241 -3.16 -10.17 -0.65
N GLU A 242 -3.01 -9.82 -1.93
CA GLU A 242 -2.41 -8.56 -2.40
C GLU A 242 -3.26 -7.36 -1.95
N VAL A 243 -4.58 -7.48 -2.15
CA VAL A 243 -5.54 -6.43 -1.78
C VAL A 243 -5.79 -6.41 -0.28
N ALA A 244 -5.92 -7.58 0.36
CA ALA A 244 -6.25 -7.66 1.77
C ALA A 244 -5.11 -7.12 2.65
N GLN A 245 -3.85 -7.47 2.37
CA GLN A 245 -2.71 -6.93 3.13
C GLN A 245 -2.63 -5.41 2.98
N SER A 246 -2.88 -4.89 1.76
CA SER A 246 -2.88 -3.46 1.47
C SER A 246 -4.00 -2.74 2.21
N LEU A 247 -5.21 -3.32 2.27
CA LEU A 247 -6.31 -2.77 3.05
C LEU A 247 -6.01 -2.73 4.55
N VAL A 248 -5.40 -3.78 5.11
CA VAL A 248 -5.00 -3.78 6.53
C VAL A 248 -4.00 -2.66 6.80
N ILE A 249 -2.98 -2.51 5.94
CA ILE A 249 -1.99 -1.43 6.08
C ILE A 249 -2.68 -0.06 6.00
N ALA A 250 -3.57 0.15 5.03
CA ALA A 250 -4.29 1.41 4.87
C ALA A 250 -5.18 1.74 6.09
N VAL A 251 -5.90 0.76 6.62
CA VAL A 251 -6.74 0.95 7.82
C VAL A 251 -5.89 1.27 9.04
N LEU A 252 -4.73 0.62 9.21
CA LEU A 252 -3.80 0.92 10.29
C LEU A 252 -3.15 2.31 10.15
N LEU A 253 -2.86 2.75 8.92
CA LEU A 253 -2.40 4.13 8.67
C LEU A 253 -3.50 5.14 8.98
N VAL A 254 -4.75 4.90 8.56
CA VAL A 254 -5.88 5.76 8.93
C VAL A 254 -6.04 5.80 10.45
N ALA A 255 -5.96 4.67 11.14
CA ALA A 255 -6.00 4.63 12.60
C ALA A 255 -4.86 5.44 13.22
N ASN A 256 -3.65 5.37 12.66
CA ASN A 256 -2.53 6.21 13.08
C ASN A 256 -2.80 7.70 12.85
N ASP A 257 -3.31 8.08 11.68
CA ASP A 257 -3.57 9.48 11.31
C ASP A 257 -4.66 10.10 12.20
N LEU A 258 -5.72 9.33 12.50
CA LEU A 258 -6.77 9.73 13.42
C LEU A 258 -6.25 10.01 14.84
N LEU A 259 -5.14 9.40 15.28
CA LEU A 259 -4.55 9.73 16.59
C LEU A 259 -3.98 11.14 16.67
N TYR A 260 -3.67 11.79 15.53
CA TYR A 260 -3.13 13.15 15.46
C TYR A 260 -4.18 14.21 15.07
N ILE A 261 -5.39 13.77 14.70
CA ILE A 261 -6.51 14.62 14.29
C ILE A 261 -7.62 14.60 15.35
N ALA A 262 -7.83 13.46 16.01
CA ALA A 262 -8.82 13.34 17.07
C ALA A 262 -8.49 14.28 18.25
N PRO A 263 -9.50 14.72 19.03
CA PRO A 263 -9.33 15.61 20.20
C PRO A 263 -8.58 14.96 21.38
N ILE A 264 -7.85 13.87 21.12
CA ILE A 264 -7.02 13.12 22.05
C ILE A 264 -5.61 13.71 22.11
N THR A 265 -5.14 14.36 21.04
CA THR A 265 -3.87 15.09 20.98
C THR A 265 -4.10 16.59 21.20
N PRO A 266 -3.21 17.29 21.93
CA PRO A 266 -3.30 18.74 22.10
C PRO A 266 -3.36 19.45 20.74
N PHE A 267 -4.31 20.37 20.59
CA PHE A 267 -4.43 21.22 19.42
C PHE A 267 -3.83 22.60 19.74
N PRO A 268 -3.04 23.22 18.84
CA PRO A 268 -2.61 22.75 17.52
C PRO A 268 -1.40 21.79 17.57
N HIS A 269 -1.43 20.71 16.78
CA HIS A 269 -0.29 19.81 16.61
C HIS A 269 0.37 20.05 15.24
N PRO A 270 1.70 20.24 15.14
CA PRO A 270 2.38 20.54 13.87
C PRO A 270 2.16 19.50 12.77
N ALA A 271 1.93 18.24 13.14
CA ALA A 271 1.72 17.14 12.20
C ALA A 271 0.26 16.97 11.71
N THR A 272 -0.70 17.74 12.21
CA THR A 272 -2.13 17.57 11.85
C THR A 272 -2.35 17.71 10.34
N ASP A 273 -1.70 18.68 9.70
CA ASP A 273 -1.81 18.88 8.24
C ASP A 273 -1.26 17.70 7.44
N SER A 274 -0.13 17.12 7.86
CA SER A 274 0.48 15.95 7.21
C SER A 274 -0.40 14.70 7.33
N HIS A 275 -1.04 14.50 8.49
CA HIS A 275 -1.95 13.38 8.69
C HIS A 275 -3.29 13.59 7.96
N LEU A 276 -3.78 14.84 7.86
CA LEU A 276 -4.96 15.16 7.07
C LEU A 276 -4.71 14.95 5.57
N PHE A 277 -3.54 15.35 5.07
CA PHE A 277 -3.06 15.04 3.72
C PHE A 277 -3.07 13.54 3.46
N SER A 278 -2.52 12.74 4.37
CA SER A 278 -2.51 11.27 4.26
C SER A 278 -3.94 10.69 4.14
N LEU A 279 -4.88 11.15 4.97
CA LEU A 279 -6.27 10.69 4.92
C LEU A 279 -6.95 10.96 3.57
N TYR A 280 -6.64 12.08 2.91
CA TYR A 280 -7.19 12.41 1.59
C TYR A 280 -6.84 11.36 0.53
N PHE A 281 -5.67 10.72 0.63
CA PHE A 281 -5.25 9.64 -0.25
C PHE A 281 -5.76 8.28 0.25
N LEU A 282 -5.67 8.01 1.55
CA LEU A 282 -5.99 6.68 2.09
C LEU A 282 -7.49 6.34 2.03
N LEU A 283 -8.39 7.30 2.25
CA LEU A 283 -9.83 7.02 2.27
C LEU A 283 -10.36 6.57 0.90
N PRO A 284 -10.11 7.28 -0.22
CA PRO A 284 -10.48 6.78 -1.54
C PRO A 284 -9.78 5.46 -1.89
N PHE A 285 -8.53 5.27 -1.45
CA PHE A 285 -7.77 4.03 -1.68
C PHE A 285 -8.46 2.82 -1.03
N ILE A 286 -8.95 2.98 0.21
CA ILE A 286 -9.73 1.96 0.91
C ILE A 286 -11.02 1.66 0.14
N GLY A 287 -11.72 2.69 -0.35
CA GLY A 287 -12.95 2.54 -1.13
C GLY A 287 -12.76 1.68 -2.37
N VAL A 288 -11.80 2.04 -3.23
CA VAL A 288 -11.53 1.26 -4.45
C VAL A 288 -10.96 -0.13 -4.17
N SER A 289 -10.10 -0.27 -3.15
CA SER A 289 -9.49 -1.56 -2.79
C SER A 289 -10.51 -2.51 -2.17
N LEU A 290 -11.46 -2.02 -1.37
CA LEU A 290 -12.52 -2.86 -0.82
C LEU A 290 -13.45 -3.38 -1.91
N ALA A 291 -13.74 -2.56 -2.93
CA ALA A 291 -14.49 -3.00 -4.11
C ALA A 291 -13.73 -4.09 -4.87
N LEU A 292 -12.43 -3.90 -5.12
CA LEU A 292 -11.58 -4.89 -5.78
C LEU A 292 -11.49 -6.20 -4.97
N LEU A 293 -11.30 -6.10 -3.65
CA LEU A 293 -11.25 -7.25 -2.75
C LEU A 293 -12.53 -8.07 -2.86
N ARG A 294 -13.70 -7.45 -2.96
CA ARG A 294 -14.98 -8.16 -3.04
C ARG A 294 -15.10 -9.04 -4.30
N HIS A 295 -14.35 -8.74 -5.36
CA HIS A 295 -14.26 -9.58 -6.57
C HIS A 295 -13.06 -10.53 -6.55
N ASN A 296 -11.96 -10.14 -5.91
CA ASN A 296 -10.70 -10.87 -5.86
C ASN A 296 -10.61 -11.87 -4.69
N TRP A 297 -11.41 -11.70 -3.64
CA TRP A 297 -11.45 -12.60 -2.49
C TRP A 297 -11.85 -14.02 -2.88
N TYR A 298 -11.38 -15.00 -2.12
CA TYR A 298 -11.66 -16.40 -2.38
C TYR A 298 -13.17 -16.72 -2.44
N PRO A 299 -13.63 -17.48 -3.45
CA PRO A 299 -12.92 -17.85 -4.67
C PRO A 299 -12.84 -16.67 -5.65
N SER A 300 -11.62 -16.33 -6.08
CA SER A 300 -11.39 -15.14 -6.92
C SER A 300 -12.13 -15.22 -8.25
N LYS A 301 -12.71 -14.08 -8.65
CA LYS A 301 -13.33 -13.85 -9.96
C LYS A 301 -12.46 -13.00 -10.87
N VAL A 302 -11.48 -12.30 -10.32
CA VAL A 302 -10.58 -11.40 -11.04
C VAL A 302 -9.19 -11.38 -10.39
N PHE A 303 -8.14 -11.31 -11.19
CA PHE A 303 -6.79 -11.04 -10.69
C PHE A 303 -6.45 -9.56 -10.77
N VAL A 304 -5.64 -9.11 -9.82
CA VAL A 304 -5.30 -7.70 -9.67
C VAL A 304 -4.19 -7.26 -10.62
N GLY A 305 -3.25 -8.16 -10.95
CA GLY A 305 -2.06 -7.86 -11.75
C GLY A 305 -0.99 -7.07 -10.98
N ASP A 306 0.19 -6.92 -11.60
CA ASP A 306 1.30 -6.14 -11.06
C ASP A 306 0.89 -4.67 -10.92
N THR A 307 -0.03 -4.19 -11.76
CA THR A 307 -0.61 -2.85 -11.69
C THR A 307 -1.11 -2.51 -10.29
N TYR A 308 -1.87 -3.39 -9.63
CA TYR A 308 -2.38 -3.10 -8.29
C TYR A 308 -1.26 -3.04 -7.25
N CYS A 309 -0.32 -3.98 -7.30
CA CYS A 309 0.79 -4.04 -6.35
C CYS A 309 1.64 -2.77 -6.42
N TYR A 310 1.94 -2.30 -7.63
CA TYR A 310 2.67 -1.05 -7.81
C TYR A 310 1.87 0.17 -7.39
N PHE A 311 0.59 0.22 -7.76
CA PHE A 311 -0.33 1.26 -7.34
C PHE A 311 -0.42 1.37 -5.81
N ALA A 312 -0.75 0.28 -5.11
CA ALA A 312 -0.90 0.25 -3.66
C ALA A 312 0.40 0.63 -2.95
N GLY A 313 1.52 0.05 -3.37
CA GLY A 313 2.83 0.36 -2.80
C GLY A 313 3.22 1.84 -2.98
N MET A 314 2.90 2.44 -4.12
CA MET A 314 3.19 3.85 -4.37
C MET A 314 2.25 4.78 -3.57
N VAL A 315 0.98 4.42 -3.38
CA VAL A 315 0.08 5.19 -2.48
C VAL A 315 0.71 5.27 -1.09
N PHE A 316 1.18 4.15 -0.57
CA PHE A 316 1.85 4.11 0.73
C PHE A 316 3.16 4.89 0.76
N ALA A 317 3.98 4.80 -0.28
CA ALA A 317 5.20 5.58 -0.38
C ALA A 317 4.91 7.10 -0.42
N VAL A 318 3.93 7.54 -1.20
CA VAL A 318 3.50 8.93 -1.32
C VAL A 318 3.05 9.48 0.03
N VAL A 319 2.11 8.81 0.71
CA VAL A 319 1.62 9.31 2.01
C VAL A 319 2.70 9.23 3.08
N GLY A 320 3.56 8.20 3.07
CA GLY A 320 4.63 8.06 4.05
C GLY A 320 5.75 9.08 3.90
N ILE A 321 6.12 9.42 2.66
CA ILE A 321 7.20 10.38 2.35
C ILE A 321 6.70 11.81 2.53
N LEU A 322 5.60 12.19 1.86
CA LEU A 322 5.05 13.55 1.96
C LEU A 322 4.37 13.83 3.31
N GLY A 323 3.90 12.79 3.99
CA GLY A 323 3.38 12.90 5.37
C GLY A 323 4.47 12.82 6.45
N HIS A 324 5.75 12.67 6.08
CA HIS A 324 6.89 12.56 7.00
C HIS A 324 6.80 11.44 8.06
N PHE A 325 6.02 10.39 7.82
CA PHE A 325 5.90 9.22 8.72
C PHE A 325 6.38 7.91 8.09
N SER A 326 7.30 7.98 7.12
CA SER A 326 7.92 6.81 6.47
C SER A 326 8.48 5.76 7.42
N LYS A 327 9.00 6.17 8.60
CA LYS A 327 9.41 5.24 9.66
C LYS A 327 8.24 4.42 10.22
N THR A 328 7.10 5.07 10.47
CA THR A 328 5.87 4.39 10.91
C THR A 328 5.35 3.47 9.81
N LEU A 329 5.42 3.90 8.54
CA LEU A 329 5.05 3.07 7.40
C LEU A 329 5.84 1.75 7.37
N LEU A 330 7.18 1.82 7.55
CA LEU A 330 8.03 0.63 7.55
C LEU A 330 7.69 -0.35 8.69
N LEU A 331 7.21 0.14 9.84
CA LEU A 331 6.71 -0.72 10.92
C LEU A 331 5.43 -1.48 10.52
N LEU A 332 4.58 -0.87 9.69
CA LEU A 332 3.40 -1.56 9.15
C LEU A 332 3.76 -2.56 8.05
N PHE A 333 4.92 -2.39 7.41
CA PHE A 333 5.44 -3.28 6.36
C PHE A 333 6.28 -4.45 6.91
N ILE A 334 6.27 -4.72 8.22
CA ILE A 334 7.08 -5.80 8.84
C ILE A 334 6.90 -7.16 8.12
N PRO A 335 5.68 -7.64 7.81
CA PRO A 335 5.52 -8.92 7.10
C PRO A 335 6.11 -8.90 5.69
N GLN A 336 5.98 -7.79 4.96
CA GLN A 336 6.54 -7.60 3.63
C GLN A 336 8.07 -7.54 3.67
N ILE A 337 8.65 -6.82 4.65
CA ILE A 337 10.09 -6.77 4.91
C ILE A 337 10.62 -8.17 5.24
N PHE A 338 9.93 -8.90 6.13
CA PHE A 338 10.30 -10.26 6.45
C PHE A 338 10.26 -11.18 5.22
N ASN A 339 9.18 -11.12 4.42
CA ASN A 339 9.08 -11.91 3.19
C ASN A 339 10.19 -11.55 2.20
N PHE A 340 10.52 -10.27 2.04
CA PHE A 340 11.62 -9.81 1.19
C PHE A 340 12.97 -10.37 1.66
N LEU A 341 13.32 -10.18 2.93
CA LEU A 341 14.58 -10.68 3.50
C LEU A 341 14.66 -12.21 3.42
N TYR A 342 13.56 -12.89 3.70
CA TYR A 342 13.50 -14.34 3.61
C TYR A 342 13.64 -14.87 2.17
N SER A 343 13.04 -14.18 1.20
CA SER A 343 13.17 -14.46 -0.24
C SER A 343 14.53 -14.08 -0.84
N THR A 344 15.31 -13.25 -0.16
CA THR A 344 16.54 -12.64 -0.69
C THR A 344 17.55 -13.64 -1.27
N PRO A 345 17.84 -14.79 -0.61
CA PRO A 345 18.75 -15.79 -1.18
C PRO A 345 18.29 -16.36 -2.52
N GLN A 346 16.97 -16.48 -2.74
CA GLN A 346 16.42 -16.91 -4.04
C GLN A 346 16.45 -15.76 -5.06
N LEU A 347 16.13 -14.54 -4.66
CA LEU A 347 16.14 -13.38 -5.56
C LEU A 347 17.53 -13.08 -6.14
N PHE A 348 18.57 -13.19 -5.31
CA PHE A 348 19.96 -13.04 -5.76
C PHE A 348 20.54 -14.30 -6.40
N HIS A 349 19.72 -15.33 -6.65
CA HIS A 349 20.12 -16.58 -7.29
C HIS A 349 21.25 -17.33 -6.55
N ILE A 350 21.39 -17.11 -5.24
CA ILE A 350 22.26 -17.91 -4.35
C ILE A 350 21.65 -19.31 -4.19
N ILE A 351 20.32 -19.36 -4.14
CA ILE A 351 19.49 -20.57 -4.20
C ILE A 351 18.72 -20.56 -5.53
N PRO A 352 18.55 -21.71 -6.22
CA PRO A 352 17.76 -21.75 -7.44
C PRO A 352 16.36 -21.19 -7.22
N CYS A 353 15.98 -20.22 -8.06
CA CYS A 353 14.73 -19.49 -7.96
C CYS A 353 13.79 -19.92 -9.09
N PRO A 354 12.73 -20.68 -8.80
CA PRO A 354 11.75 -21.01 -9.83
C PRO A 354 10.96 -19.76 -10.23
N ARG A 355 10.44 -19.74 -11.48
CA ARG A 355 9.62 -18.62 -11.98
C ARG A 355 8.39 -18.37 -11.08
N HIS A 356 7.78 -19.43 -10.57
CA HIS A 356 6.62 -19.36 -9.69
C HIS A 356 6.95 -19.95 -8.32
N ARG A 357 6.79 -19.13 -7.28
CA ARG A 357 7.08 -19.49 -5.87
C ARG A 357 5.82 -19.64 -5.01
N LEU A 358 4.64 -19.59 -5.62
CA LEU A 358 3.36 -19.80 -4.95
C LEU A 358 3.23 -21.23 -4.38
N PRO A 359 2.41 -21.43 -3.33
CA PRO A 359 2.10 -22.76 -2.82
C PRO A 359 1.58 -23.72 -3.90
N LYS A 360 1.84 -25.01 -3.74
CA LYS A 360 1.41 -26.04 -4.69
C LYS A 360 0.05 -26.60 -4.29
N PHE A 361 -0.92 -26.55 -5.20
CA PHE A 361 -2.24 -27.13 -4.98
C PHE A 361 -2.24 -28.64 -5.22
N ASN A 362 -2.78 -29.39 -4.26
CA ASN A 362 -3.00 -30.82 -4.37
C ASN A 362 -4.47 -31.09 -4.71
N ALA A 363 -4.73 -31.60 -5.92
CA ALA A 363 -6.09 -31.87 -6.41
C ALA A 363 -6.83 -32.98 -5.65
N MET A 364 -6.10 -33.91 -5.02
CA MET A 364 -6.69 -35.01 -4.27
C MET A 364 -7.21 -34.55 -2.90
N SER A 365 -6.44 -33.73 -2.19
CA SER A 365 -6.82 -33.22 -0.86
C SER A 365 -7.61 -31.91 -0.93
N GLY A 366 -7.50 -31.15 -2.03
CA GLY A 366 -8.07 -29.80 -2.14
C GLY A 366 -7.34 -28.76 -1.29
N LEU A 367 -6.11 -29.05 -0.85
CA LEU A 367 -5.30 -28.19 0.01
C LEU A 367 -4.08 -27.63 -0.73
N LEU A 368 -3.56 -26.50 -0.26
CA LEU A 368 -2.26 -25.96 -0.63
C LEU A 368 -1.19 -26.56 0.29
N ASP A 369 -0.11 -27.05 -0.32
CA ASP A 369 1.11 -27.47 0.36
C ASP A 369 2.27 -26.56 -0.06
N ALA A 370 3.34 -26.55 0.74
CA ALA A 370 4.51 -25.72 0.47
C ALA A 370 5.17 -26.15 -0.84
N SER A 371 5.42 -25.19 -1.74
CA SER A 371 6.14 -25.49 -2.98
C SER A 371 7.63 -25.67 -2.72
N VAL A 372 8.29 -26.48 -3.56
CA VAL A 372 9.69 -26.87 -3.40
C VAL A 372 10.50 -26.46 -4.62
N THR A 373 11.77 -26.15 -4.37
CA THR A 373 12.84 -26.05 -5.35
C THR A 373 13.57 -27.39 -5.39
N GLU A 374 13.71 -27.94 -6.61
CA GLU A 374 14.49 -29.16 -6.84
C GLU A 374 15.95 -28.82 -7.14
N TRP A 375 16.85 -29.59 -6.53
CA TRP A 375 18.30 -29.45 -6.71
C TRP A 375 18.78 -30.55 -7.65
N THR A 376 19.21 -30.16 -8.84
CA THR A 376 19.84 -31.08 -9.81
C THR A 376 21.29 -31.40 -9.44
N VAL A 377 21.95 -30.45 -8.76
CA VAL A 377 23.32 -30.55 -8.26
C VAL A 377 23.28 -30.20 -6.77
N PRO A 378 24.03 -30.91 -5.91
CA PRO A 378 24.07 -30.59 -4.49
C PRO A 378 24.54 -29.14 -4.26
N PRO A 379 23.96 -28.43 -3.27
CA PRO A 379 24.33 -27.06 -2.98
C PRO A 379 25.80 -26.94 -2.58
N ALA A 380 26.41 -25.79 -2.88
CA ALA A 380 27.74 -25.46 -2.40
C ALA A 380 27.80 -25.58 -0.85
N PRO A 381 28.95 -25.95 -0.26
CA PRO A 381 29.03 -26.30 1.17
C PRO A 381 28.48 -25.22 2.11
N LEU A 382 28.76 -23.94 1.84
CA LEU A 382 28.25 -22.81 2.64
C LEU A 382 26.72 -22.67 2.55
N VAL A 383 26.16 -22.84 1.35
CA VAL A 383 24.71 -22.79 1.12
C VAL A 383 24.04 -24.00 1.77
N GLY A 384 24.65 -25.19 1.68
CA GLY A 384 24.19 -26.39 2.35
C GLY A 384 24.13 -26.23 3.87
N ILE A 385 25.18 -25.69 4.49
CA ILE A 385 25.20 -25.38 5.93
C ILE A 385 24.08 -24.38 6.29
N GLY A 386 23.93 -23.31 5.49
CA GLY A 386 22.86 -22.33 5.69
C GLY A 386 21.47 -22.96 5.63
N LEU A 387 21.21 -23.82 4.65
CA LEU A 387 19.95 -24.56 4.51
C LEU A 387 19.71 -25.48 5.72
N GLU A 388 20.72 -26.20 6.19
CA GLU A 388 20.60 -27.04 7.40
C GLU A 388 20.26 -26.23 8.65
N ILE A 389 20.88 -25.05 8.82
CA ILE A 389 20.57 -24.14 9.92
C ILE A 389 19.11 -23.69 9.82
N LEU A 390 18.66 -23.25 8.64
CA LEU A 390 17.27 -22.86 8.40
C LEU A 390 16.31 -24.02 8.67
N HIS A 391 16.68 -25.26 8.33
CA HIS A 391 15.87 -26.44 8.60
C HIS A 391 15.76 -26.73 10.10
N ARG A 392 16.86 -26.65 10.85
CA ARG A 392 16.88 -26.80 12.31
C ARG A 392 16.05 -25.73 13.02
N LEU A 393 16.06 -24.49 12.50
CA LEU A 393 15.22 -23.39 12.97
C LEU A 393 13.75 -23.52 12.54
N ARG A 394 13.37 -24.61 11.86
CA ARG A 394 12.03 -24.86 11.30
C ARG A 394 11.57 -23.79 10.30
N LEU A 395 12.51 -23.11 9.63
CA LEU A 395 12.19 -22.12 8.60
C LEU A 395 11.97 -22.78 7.24
N ILE A 396 12.65 -23.90 6.95
CA ILE A 396 12.47 -24.66 5.70
C ILE A 396 12.28 -26.14 5.95
N ARG A 397 11.65 -26.83 4.98
CA ARG A 397 11.68 -28.29 4.89
C ARG A 397 12.74 -28.69 3.85
N LEU A 398 13.64 -29.59 4.25
CA LEU A 398 14.62 -30.21 3.38
C LEU A 398 14.28 -31.68 3.17
N THR A 399 14.45 -32.16 1.95
CA THR A 399 14.38 -33.58 1.61
C THR A 399 15.76 -34.02 1.15
N LYS A 400 16.29 -35.07 1.77
CA LYS A 400 17.60 -35.65 1.45
C LYS A 400 17.44 -37.00 0.75
N ASN A 401 18.41 -37.35 -0.09
CA ASN A 401 18.52 -38.71 -0.62
C ASN A 401 19.16 -39.66 0.41
N GLU A 402 19.24 -40.95 0.05
CA GLU A 402 19.89 -41.99 0.86
C GLU A 402 21.39 -41.71 1.13
N LYS A 403 22.03 -40.87 0.30
CA LYS A 403 23.43 -40.45 0.45
C LYS A 403 23.60 -39.22 1.35
N GLY A 404 22.51 -38.67 1.89
CA GLY A 404 22.52 -37.48 2.75
C GLY A 404 22.62 -36.14 2.01
N GLU A 405 22.55 -36.14 0.68
CA GLU A 405 22.59 -34.94 -0.15
C GLU A 405 21.20 -34.29 -0.24
N ILE A 406 21.16 -32.96 -0.28
CA ILE A 406 19.92 -32.18 -0.36
C ILE A 406 19.36 -32.28 -1.79
N VAL A 407 18.14 -32.82 -1.93
CA VAL A 407 17.46 -32.97 -3.23
C VAL A 407 16.37 -31.92 -3.40
N GLN A 408 15.67 -31.56 -2.32
CA GLN A 408 14.60 -30.57 -2.37
C GLN A 408 14.66 -29.63 -1.16
N SER A 409 14.34 -28.36 -1.39
CA SER A 409 14.15 -27.36 -0.35
C SER A 409 12.87 -26.59 -0.59
N THR A 410 12.12 -26.27 0.46
CA THR A 410 10.94 -25.39 0.33
C THR A 410 11.31 -24.02 -0.24
N ASN A 411 10.43 -23.45 -1.07
CA ASN A 411 10.56 -22.09 -1.56
C ASN A 411 10.54 -21.06 -0.42
N LEU A 412 11.41 -20.06 -0.48
CA LEU A 412 11.59 -19.08 0.59
C LEU A 412 10.59 -17.91 0.44
N THR A 413 9.34 -18.15 0.82
CA THR A 413 8.31 -17.11 0.96
C THR A 413 7.56 -17.30 2.27
N ILE A 414 7.01 -16.22 2.83
CA ILE A 414 6.23 -16.30 4.08
C ILE A 414 5.00 -17.22 3.92
N LEU A 415 4.41 -17.30 2.71
CA LEU A 415 3.30 -18.20 2.41
C LEU A 415 3.71 -19.67 2.59
N ASN A 416 4.85 -20.07 2.01
CA ASN A 416 5.37 -21.43 2.15
C ASN A 416 5.87 -21.70 3.57
N LEU A 417 6.49 -20.72 4.23
CA LEU A 417 6.91 -20.82 5.63
C LEU A 417 5.71 -21.11 6.54
N TRP A 418 4.59 -20.41 6.33
CA TRP A 418 3.38 -20.64 7.12
C TRP A 418 2.83 -22.06 6.92
N LEU A 419 2.89 -22.60 5.70
CA LEU A 419 2.51 -23.98 5.40
C LEU A 419 3.51 -25.00 6.00
N VAL A 420 4.79 -24.66 6.12
CA VAL A 420 5.77 -25.49 6.84
C VAL A 420 5.44 -25.57 8.33
N TRP A 421 5.02 -24.46 8.94
CA TRP A 421 4.67 -24.41 10.37
C TRP A 421 3.31 -25.03 10.71
N MET A 422 2.28 -24.72 9.92
CA MET A 422 0.89 -25.07 10.23
C MET A 422 0.39 -26.30 9.44
N GLY A 423 1.16 -26.79 8.48
CA GLY A 423 0.78 -27.87 7.58
C GLY A 423 -0.09 -27.40 6.39
N PRO A 424 -0.48 -28.35 5.51
CA PRO A 424 -1.30 -28.06 4.35
C PRO A 424 -2.68 -27.52 4.74
N MET A 425 -3.13 -26.46 4.06
CA MET A 425 -4.42 -25.83 4.37
C MET A 425 -5.12 -25.33 3.11
N ARG A 426 -6.41 -25.03 3.24
CA ARG A 426 -7.17 -24.40 2.16
C ARG A 426 -6.67 -22.97 1.90
N GLU A 427 -6.80 -22.55 0.64
CA GLU A 427 -6.35 -21.22 0.19
C GLU A 427 -6.99 -20.06 0.97
N ASP A 428 -8.30 -20.13 1.24
CA ASP A 428 -9.03 -19.13 2.03
C ASP A 428 -8.51 -19.01 3.46
N ARG A 429 -8.17 -20.13 4.10
CA ARG A 429 -7.58 -20.13 5.44
C ARG A 429 -6.18 -19.54 5.44
N LEU A 430 -5.36 -19.86 4.43
CA LEU A 430 -4.02 -19.28 4.31
C LEU A 430 -4.10 -17.76 4.12
N ALA A 431 -5.00 -17.28 3.25
CA ALA A 431 -5.24 -15.85 3.05
C ALA A 431 -5.66 -15.15 4.35
N TRP A 432 -6.60 -15.74 5.10
CA TRP A 432 -7.00 -15.21 6.42
C TRP A 432 -5.86 -15.18 7.43
N HIS A 433 -5.02 -16.22 7.49
CA HIS A 433 -3.85 -16.22 8.36
C HIS A 433 -2.87 -15.10 7.99
N MET A 434 -2.66 -14.82 6.71
CA MET A 434 -1.79 -13.71 6.28
C MET A 434 -2.38 -12.34 6.66
N VAL A 435 -3.70 -12.17 6.54
CA VAL A 435 -4.39 -10.97 7.03
C VAL A 435 -4.24 -10.82 8.55
N MET A 436 -4.34 -11.92 9.31
CA MET A 436 -4.13 -11.92 10.75
C MET A 436 -2.69 -11.55 11.13
N VAL A 437 -1.70 -12.16 10.48
CA VAL A 437 -0.28 -11.83 10.67
C VAL A 437 -0.04 -10.34 10.38
N GLN A 438 -0.57 -9.83 9.26
CA GLN A 438 -0.48 -8.40 8.91
C GLN A 438 -1.08 -7.50 9.98
N THR A 439 -2.27 -7.86 10.48
CA THR A 439 -2.98 -7.07 11.49
C THR A 439 -2.23 -7.07 12.82
N VAL A 440 -1.79 -8.23 13.29
CA VAL A 440 -1.07 -8.37 14.56
C VAL A 440 0.27 -7.64 14.49
N CYS A 441 1.08 -7.88 13.47
CA CYS A 441 2.36 -7.19 13.30
C CYS A 441 2.18 -5.68 13.18
N GLY A 442 1.17 -5.22 12.44
CA GLY A 442 0.90 -3.79 12.27
C GLY A 442 0.41 -3.11 13.55
N VAL A 443 -0.50 -3.74 14.31
CA VAL A 443 -0.94 -3.24 15.62
C VAL A 443 0.23 -3.19 16.61
N LEU A 444 1.05 -4.25 16.67
CA LEU A 444 2.27 -4.25 17.47
C LEU A 444 3.23 -3.14 17.03
N GLY A 445 3.40 -2.91 15.74
CA GLY A 445 4.21 -1.82 15.19
C GLY A 445 3.71 -0.44 15.65
N LEU A 446 2.40 -0.20 15.63
CA LEU A 446 1.81 1.04 16.15
C LEU A 446 1.94 1.15 17.66
N LEU A 447 1.80 0.06 18.41
CA LEU A 447 2.02 0.05 19.86
C LEU A 447 3.48 0.40 20.20
N VAL A 448 4.43 -0.19 19.47
CA VAL A 448 5.86 0.16 19.59
C VAL A 448 6.05 1.65 19.32
N ARG A 449 5.44 2.17 18.24
CA ARG A 449 5.53 3.58 17.86
C ARG A 449 4.96 4.54 18.91
N HIS A 450 3.84 4.22 19.54
CA HIS A 450 3.10 5.14 20.41
C HIS A 450 3.30 4.91 21.91
N ARG A 451 3.89 3.78 22.32
CA ARG A 451 4.15 3.45 23.74
C ARG A 451 5.61 3.21 24.04
N LEU A 452 6.35 2.63 23.10
CA LEU A 452 7.75 2.23 23.29
C LEU A 452 8.74 3.16 22.59
N ALA A 453 8.27 4.15 21.82
CA ALA A 453 9.15 5.12 21.19
C ALA A 453 10.00 5.88 22.21
N LEU A 454 9.49 6.12 23.42
CA LEU A 454 10.24 6.76 24.50
C LEU A 454 11.43 5.93 25.03
N LEU A 455 11.47 4.62 24.75
CA LEU A 455 12.64 3.79 25.06
C LEU A 455 13.80 4.04 24.10
N VAL A 456 13.49 4.53 22.89
CA VAL A 456 14.44 4.67 21.78
C VAL A 456 14.69 6.13 21.43
N PHE A 457 13.73 7.02 21.69
CA PHE A 457 13.76 8.45 21.39
C PHE A 457 13.40 9.27 22.63
N ARG A 458 13.97 10.48 22.76
CA ARG A 458 13.75 11.33 23.95
C ARG A 458 12.35 11.97 24.03
N GLN A 459 11.63 12.01 22.91
CA GLN A 459 10.32 12.65 22.82
C GLN A 459 9.33 11.72 22.12
N ASP A 460 8.10 11.72 22.63
CA ASP A 460 6.96 11.08 21.95
C ASP A 460 6.40 12.08 20.94
N ASN A 461 6.17 11.64 19.71
CA ASN A 461 5.59 12.44 18.65
C ASN A 461 4.18 12.95 18.96
N ARG A 462 3.49 12.39 19.97
CA ARG A 462 2.16 12.84 20.40
C ARG A 462 2.17 13.85 21.54
N ALA A 463 3.24 13.90 22.33
CA ALA A 463 3.37 14.78 23.48
C ALA A 463 4.22 15.99 23.12
N PHE A 464 3.70 16.86 22.25
CA PHE A 464 4.32 18.16 22.01
C PHE A 464 4.07 19.04 23.25
N ARG A 465 5.06 19.14 24.15
CA ARG A 465 5.04 20.12 25.24
C ARG A 465 5.52 21.45 24.68
N TYR A 466 4.66 22.46 24.68
CA TYR A 466 5.09 23.85 24.56
C TYR A 466 6.01 24.17 25.75
N GLY A 467 7.28 24.48 25.48
CA GLY A 467 8.23 25.00 26.46
C GLY A 467 9.38 24.07 26.81
N VAL A 468 10.52 24.29 26.13
CA VAL A 468 11.76 24.76 26.79
C VAL A 468 12.32 25.89 25.93
#